data_AF-A0A938LD34-F1
#
_entry.id   AF-A0A938LD34-F1
#
_cell.length_a   1.000
_cell.length_b   1.000
_cell.length_c   1.000
_cell.angle_alpha   90.00
_cell.angle_beta   90.00
_cell.angle_gamma   90.00
#
_symmetry.space_group_name_H-M   'P 1'
#
loop_
_entity.id
_entity.type
_entity.pdbx_description
1 polymer ?
#
loop_
_entity_poly.entity_id
_entity_poly.type
_entity_poly.pdbx_seq_one_letter_code
_entity_poly.pdbx_strand_id
1 'polypeptide(L)' 'MSHKDDYDRNGFVIVRQLLSVAELAELRRELDRYIRDVVPTLADADAFFDDKSRPETLKQMQHMQK' A
#
# COMPACT_ATOMS: atom_id res chain seq x y z
N MET A 1 -25.51 8.21 -11.14
CA MET A 1 -25.49 7.36 -9.94
C MET A 1 -24.22 7.70 -9.18
N SER A 2 -24.36 8.06 -7.90
CA SER A 2 -23.22 8.43 -7.07
C SER A 2 -22.52 7.17 -6.57
N HIS A 3 -21.20 7.23 -6.32
CA HIS A 3 -20.49 6.16 -5.62
C HIS A 3 -21.13 5.81 -4.26
N LYS A 4 -21.83 6.77 -3.64
CA LYS A 4 -22.61 6.57 -2.43
C LYS A 4 -23.78 5.59 -2.65
N ASP A 5 -24.53 5.76 -3.73
CA ASP A 5 -25.70 4.92 -4.04
C ASP A 5 -25.28 3.48 -4.35
N ASP A 6 -24.19 3.31 -5.09
CA ASP A 6 -23.64 2.00 -5.42
C ASP A 6 -23.09 1.29 -4.18
N TYR A 7 -22.45 2.04 -3.28
CA TYR A 7 -21.97 1.49 -2.01
C TYR A 7 -23.12 1.07 -1.09
N ASP A 8 -24.14 1.91 -0.93
CA ASP A 8 -25.30 1.61 -0.07
C ASP A 8 -26.04 0.34 -0.53
N ARG A 9 -26.04 0.08 -1.85
CA ARG A 9 -26.67 -1.11 -2.43
C ARG A 9 -25.82 -2.37 -2.31
N ASN A 10 -24.52 -2.26 -2.59
CA ASN A 10 -23.66 -3.44 -2.80
C ASN A 10 -22.72 -3.73 -1.62
N GLY A 11 -22.57 -2.80 -0.67
CA GLY A 11 -21.57 -2.85 0.40
C GLY A 11 -20.14 -2.57 -0.06
N PHE A 12 -19.93 -2.32 -1.37
CA PHE A 12 -18.66 -1.93 -1.97
C PHE A 12 -18.90 -1.07 -3.21
N VAL A 13 -17.86 -0.35 -3.66
CA VAL A 13 -17.87 0.40 -4.92
C VAL A 13 -16.55 0.15 -5.66
N ILE A 14 -16.62 0.06 -6.99
CA ILE A 14 -15.44 -0.06 -7.84
C ILE A 14 -15.13 1.33 -8.41
N VAL A 15 -14.02 1.92 -7.97
CA VAL A 15 -13.49 3.16 -8.55
C VAL A 15 -12.40 2.78 -9.55
N ARG A 16 -12.72 2.89 -10.84
CA ARG A 16 -11.74 2.64 -11.90
C ARG A 16 -10.78 3.81 -12.00
N GLN A 17 -9.51 3.51 -12.27
CA GLN A 17 -8.45 4.53 -12.36
C GLN A 17 -8.42 5.44 -11.12
N LEU A 18 -8.60 4.84 -9.92
CA LEU A 18 -8.50 5.57 -8.65
C LEU A 18 -7.20 6.36 -8.53
N LEU A 19 -6.12 5.79 -9.07
CA LEU A 19 -4.87 6.48 -9.34
C LEU A 19 -4.65 6.54 -10.86
N SER A 20 -4.09 7.64 -11.33
CA SER A 20 -3.52 7.70 -12.67
C SER A 20 -2.35 6.71 -12.80
N VAL A 21 -1.97 6.39 -14.04
CA VAL A 21 -0.83 5.52 -14.31
C VAL A 21 0.46 6.07 -13.68
N ALA A 22 0.64 7.39 -13.71
CA ALA A 22 1.81 8.05 -13.13
C ALA A 22 1.82 7.95 -11.61
N GLU A 23 0.70 8.25 -10.95
CA GLU A 23 0.57 8.17 -9.48
C GLU A 23 0.77 6.73 -8.98
N LEU A 24 0.22 5.74 -9.69
CA LEU A 24 0.42 4.33 -9.32
C LEU A 24 1.88 3.89 -9.51
N ALA A 25 2.54 4.33 -10.58
CA ALA A 25 3.95 4.03 -10.81
C ALA A 25 4.86 4.67 -9.74
N GLU A 26 4.55 5.90 -9.33
CA GLU A 26 5.21 6.58 -8.23
C GLU A 26 5.01 5.85 -6.90
N LEU A 27 3.76 5.49 -6.57
CA LEU A 27 3.45 4.73 -5.36
C LEU A 27 4.24 3.42 -5.32
N ARG A 28 4.31 2.70 -6.45
CA ARG A 28 5.06 1.44 -6.53
C ARG A 28 6.55 1.65 -6.30
N ARG A 29 7.13 2.70 -6.90
CA ARG A 29 8.55 3.05 -6.73
C ARG A 29 8.88 3.35 -5.27
N GLU A 30 8.06 4.16 -4.59
CA GLU A 30 8.30 4.50 -3.18
C GLU A 30 8.13 3.29 -2.26
N LEU A 31 7.17 2.40 -2.56
CA LEU A 31 7.01 1.14 -1.83
C LEU A 31 8.23 0.23 -2.00
N ASP A 32 8.72 0.06 -3.23
CA ASP A 32 9.91 -0.74 -3.52
C ASP A 32 11.17 -0.17 -2.82
N ARG A 33 11.30 1.16 -2.75
CA ARG A 33 12.36 1.86 -2.01
C ARG A 33 12.24 1.61 -0.51
N TYR A 34 11.05 1.75 0.06
CA TYR A 34 10.81 1.52 1.49
C TYR A 34 11.20 0.09 1.90
N ILE A 35 10.79 -0.91 1.12
CA ILE A 35 11.10 -2.31 1.37
C ILE A 35 12.61 -2.59 1.26
N ARG A 36 13.28 -2.00 0.27
CA ARG A 36 14.71 -2.26 0.03
C ARG A 36 15.62 -1.53 1.00
N ASP A 37 15.33 -0.26 1.26
CA ASP A 37 16.27 0.65 1.90
C ASP A 37 15.90 0.94 3.35
N VAL A 38 14.61 0.96 3.69
CA VAL A 38 14.13 1.33 5.03
C VAL A 38 13.92 0.09 5.90
N VAL A 39 13.19 -0.92 5.41
CA VAL A 39 12.88 -2.14 6.17
C VAL A 39 14.11 -2.84 6.76
N PRO A 40 15.25 -2.99 6.06
CA PRO A 40 16.43 -3.62 6.65
C PRO A 40 17.06 -2.84 7.81
N THR A 41 16.72 -1.56 7.95
CA THR A 41 17.21 -0.67 9.03
C THR A 41 16.24 -0.56 10.20
N LEU A 42 15.00 -1.01 10.02
CA LEU A 42 13.98 -1.03 11.05
C LEU A 42 14.23 -2.18 12.02
N ALA A 43 13.89 -1.98 13.30
CA ALA A 43 13.86 -3.09 14.23
C ALA A 43 12.79 -4.09 13.78
N ASP A 44 12.95 -5.36 14.15
CA ASP A 44 12.00 -6.43 13.79
C ASP A 44 10.55 -6.16 14.21
N ALA A 45 10.34 -5.24 15.17
CA ALA A 45 9.03 -4.80 15.64
C ALA A 45 8.39 -3.66 14.83
N ASP A 46 9.12 -3.05 13.89
CA ASP A 46 8.70 -1.81 13.21
C ASP A 46 8.31 -2.04 11.73
N ALA A 47 8.54 -3.24 11.18
CA ALA A 47 8.07 -3.65 9.86
C ALA A 47 7.46 -5.06 9.91
N PHE A 48 6.12 -5.15 9.79
CA PHE A 48 5.40 -6.41 9.87
C PHE A 48 5.13 -6.97 8.47
N PHE A 49 5.77 -8.09 8.16
CA PHE A 49 5.48 -8.96 7.02
C PHE A 49 4.84 -10.25 7.55
N ASP A 50 3.96 -10.90 6.76
CA ASP A 50 3.65 -12.31 7.02
C ASP A 50 4.84 -13.21 6.71
N ASP A 51 5.64 -12.83 5.70
CA ASP A 51 6.87 -13.51 5.32
C ASP A 51 7.90 -12.46 4.88
N LYS A 52 8.96 -12.29 5.67
CA LYS A 52 10.04 -11.32 5.41
C LYS A 52 10.79 -11.59 4.09
N SER A 53 10.71 -12.81 3.55
CA SER A 53 11.27 -13.14 2.24
C SER A 53 10.35 -12.74 1.08
N ARG A 54 9.11 -12.33 1.37
CA ARG A 54 8.06 -11.97 0.41
C ARG A 54 7.57 -10.54 0.65
N PRO A 55 8.17 -9.54 -0.03
CA PRO A 55 7.85 -8.13 0.10
C PRO A 55 6.36 -7.78 -0.01
N GLU A 56 5.61 -8.53 -0.82
CA GLU A 56 4.18 -8.33 -1.04
C GLU A 56 3.31 -8.66 0.18
N THR A 57 3.89 -9.26 1.22
CA THR A 57 3.21 -9.60 2.47
C THR A 57 3.32 -8.52 3.53
N LEU A 58 3.84 -7.33 3.18
CA LEU A 58 3.92 -6.18 4.06
C LEU A 58 2.52 -5.74 4.53
N LYS A 59 2.28 -5.82 5.84
CA LYS A 59 1.00 -5.47 6.47
C LYS A 59 0.99 -4.10 7.12
N GLN A 60 2.14 -3.65 7.63
CA GLN A 60 2.25 -2.37 8.31
C GLN A 60 3.57 -1.68 7.95
N MET A 61 3.47 -0.40 7.59
CA MET A 61 4.58 0.46 7.22
C MET A 61 4.73 1.56 8.27
N GLN A 62 5.56 1.35 9.30
CA GLN A 62 5.92 2.41 10.23
C GLN A 62 7.03 3.28 9.62
N HIS A 63 7.08 4.56 9.98
CA HIS A 63 8.14 5.49 9.58
C HIS A 63 8.30 5.76 8.06
N MET A 64 7.25 5.57 7.23
CA MET A 64 7.31 5.91 5.79
C MET A 64 7.62 7.41 5.52
N GLN A 65 7.36 8.28 6.50
CA GLN A 65 7.56 9.74 6.39
C GLN A 65 8.95 10.23 6.85
N LYS A 66 9.84 9.34 7.32
CA LYS A 66 11.21 9.74 7.73
C LYS A 66 12.21 9.54 6.61
#